data_AF-A0A0Q7I3N9-F1
#
_entry.id   AF-A0A0Q7I3N9-F1
#
_cell.length_a   1.000
_cell.length_b   1.000
_cell.length_c   1.000
_cell.angle_alpha   90.00
_cell.angle_beta   90.00
_cell.angle_gamma   90.00
#
_symmetry.space_group_name_H-M   'P 1'
#
loop_
_entity.id
_entity.type
_entity.pdbx_description
1 polymer ?
#
loop_
_entity_poly.entity_id
_entity_poly.type
_entity_poly.pdbx_seq_one_letter_code
_entity_poly.pdbx_strand_id
1 'polypeptide(L)'
;MKYIFRPLLVAAVLASSSAMACKPVVVTRLTFAEGSADLEPAQIAKLANFVDRANSTFTKYLEVSIDGGATVKTPGRTPDEAARLAEQRARKVTQAYRQFQPNEIKLETTSNIYEDNRMSREAGNDFVVVQFHPDYEALKLPDCSPVPIPGFKR
;
A
#
# COMPACT_ATOMS: atom_id res chain seq x y z
N MET A 1 20.34 14.03 65.60
CA MET A 1 20.34 15.33 64.89
C MET A 1 20.40 15.06 63.38
N LYS A 2 19.40 15.60 62.67
CA LYS A 2 19.17 15.76 61.22
C LYS A 2 20.22 15.23 60.24
N TYR A 3 19.86 14.19 59.48
CA TYR A 3 20.41 13.96 58.14
C TYR A 3 19.49 14.63 57.12
N ILE A 4 20.04 15.61 56.42
CA ILE A 4 19.36 16.42 55.40
C ILE A 4 19.23 15.55 54.14
N PHE A 5 18.00 15.18 53.78
CA PHE A 5 17.68 14.58 52.48
C PHE A 5 17.88 15.65 51.39
N ARG A 6 18.91 15.47 50.55
CA ARG A 6 19.04 16.18 49.28
C ARG A 6 18.31 15.36 48.20
N PRO A 7 17.21 15.83 47.59
CA PRO A 7 16.70 15.21 46.40
C PRO A 7 17.61 15.63 45.23
N LEU A 8 18.38 14.69 44.70
CA LEU A 8 19.08 14.86 43.43
C LEU A 8 17.98 14.86 42.34
N LEU A 9 17.63 16.05 41.86
CA LEU A 9 16.68 16.23 40.77
C LEU A 9 17.38 15.79 39.48
N VAL A 10 17.28 14.51 39.14
CA VAL A 10 17.67 14.00 37.82
C VAL A 10 16.61 14.48 36.84
N ALA A 11 16.87 15.63 36.21
CA ALA A 11 16.09 16.10 35.08
C ALA A 11 16.34 15.13 33.92
N ALA A 12 15.46 14.15 33.78
CA ALA A 12 15.36 13.35 32.56
C ALA A 12 14.91 14.30 31.44
N VAL A 13 15.86 14.82 30.68
CA VAL A 13 15.59 15.44 29.38
C VAL A 13 15.06 14.31 28.51
N LEU A 14 13.73 14.18 28.44
CA LEU A 14 13.05 13.52 27.35
C LEU A 14 13.40 14.33 26.11
N ALA A 15 14.53 13.99 25.48
CA ALA A 15 14.74 14.29 24.09
C ALA A 15 13.64 13.53 23.35
N SER A 16 12.51 14.21 23.16
CA SER A 16 11.49 13.82 22.22
C SER A 16 12.21 13.72 20.89
N SER A 17 12.62 12.50 20.53
CA SER A 17 12.93 12.16 19.14
C SER A 17 11.65 12.46 18.38
N SER A 18 11.52 13.69 17.88
CA SER A 18 10.55 14.05 16.87
C SER A 18 10.96 13.25 15.65
N ALA A 19 10.52 12.00 15.61
CA ALA A 19 10.49 11.20 14.40
C ALA A 19 9.73 12.07 13.41
N MET A 20 10.46 12.68 12.48
CA MET A 20 9.82 13.41 11.40
C MET A 20 8.89 12.41 10.73
N ALA A 21 7.60 12.71 10.69
CA ALA A 21 6.62 11.88 10.00
C ALA A 21 6.98 11.94 8.51
N CYS A 22 7.75 10.97 8.02
CA CYS A 22 8.11 10.90 6.62
C CYS A 22 6.87 10.54 5.77
N LYS A 23 6.88 10.80 4.44
CA LYS A 23 5.81 10.50 3.47
C LYS A 23 5.54 8.97 3.43
N PRO A 24 4.48 8.44 4.06
CA PRO A 24 4.27 6.99 4.11
C PRO A 24 3.84 6.40 2.75
N VAL A 25 3.85 5.08 2.60
CA VAL A 25 3.23 4.44 1.43
C VAL A 25 1.82 3.99 1.82
N VAL A 26 0.79 4.56 1.18
CA VAL A 26 -0.61 4.18 1.42
C VAL A 26 -1.04 3.16 0.39
N VAL A 27 -0.80 1.87 0.68
CA VAL A 27 -1.00 0.79 -0.28
C VAL A 27 -1.56 -0.46 0.39
N THR A 28 -2.40 -1.21 -0.32
CA THR A 28 -2.79 -2.57 0.03
C THR A 28 -2.68 -3.49 -1.18
N ARG A 29 -2.47 -4.77 -0.91
CA ARG A 29 -2.44 -5.84 -1.92
C ARG A 29 -3.54 -6.86 -1.64
N LEU A 30 -4.34 -7.18 -2.65
CA LEU A 30 -5.30 -8.27 -2.64
C LEU A 30 -4.70 -9.42 -3.47
N THR A 31 -4.52 -10.59 -2.87
CA THR A 31 -4.01 -11.78 -3.57
C THR A 31 -5.18 -12.60 -4.06
N PHE A 32 -5.13 -13.06 -5.31
CA PHE A 32 -6.18 -13.88 -5.91
C PHE A 32 -5.74 -15.34 -5.96
N ALA A 33 -6.72 -16.25 -5.86
CA ALA A 33 -6.48 -17.64 -6.15
C ALA A 33 -6.04 -17.82 -7.61
N GLU A 34 -5.26 -18.87 -7.86
CA GLU A 34 -4.76 -19.19 -9.20
C GLU A 34 -5.93 -19.33 -10.18
N GLY A 35 -5.83 -18.64 -11.33
CA GLY A 35 -6.86 -18.67 -12.38
C GLY A 35 -8.17 -17.96 -12.04
N SER A 36 -8.31 -17.40 -10.84
CA SER A 36 -9.53 -16.69 -10.42
C SER A 36 -9.38 -15.18 -10.53
N ALA A 37 -10.48 -14.52 -10.88
CA ALA A 37 -10.66 -13.08 -10.75
C ALA A 37 -11.74 -12.73 -9.72
N ASP A 38 -12.25 -13.70 -8.96
CA ASP A 38 -13.33 -13.45 -8.01
C ASP A 38 -12.83 -12.77 -6.75
N LEU A 39 -13.64 -11.81 -6.27
CA LEU A 39 -13.40 -11.13 -5.02
C LEU A 39 -14.04 -11.92 -3.88
N GLU A 40 -13.20 -12.55 -3.09
CA GLU A 40 -13.62 -13.27 -1.89
C GLU A 40 -14.03 -12.29 -0.78
N PRO A 41 -14.92 -12.70 0.14
CA PRO A 41 -15.37 -11.86 1.24
C PRO A 41 -14.21 -11.26 2.07
N ALA A 42 -13.14 -12.03 2.27
CA ALA A 42 -11.94 -11.55 2.98
C ALA A 42 -11.23 -10.41 2.23
N GLN A 43 -11.16 -10.48 0.89
CA GLN A 43 -10.56 -9.41 0.08
C GLN A 43 -11.44 -8.16 0.07
N ILE A 44 -12.77 -8.33 0.00
CA ILE A 44 -13.73 -7.23 0.08
C ILE A 44 -13.60 -6.52 1.43
N ALA A 45 -13.58 -7.26 2.55
CA ALA A 45 -13.39 -6.70 3.88
C ALA A 45 -12.03 -6.01 4.03
N LYS A 46 -10.96 -6.60 3.48
CA LYS A 46 -9.63 -5.99 3.47
C LYS A 46 -9.61 -4.67 2.70
N LEU A 47 -10.27 -4.61 1.55
CA LEU A 47 -10.39 -3.39 0.74
C LEU A 47 -11.17 -2.31 1.46
N ALA A 48 -12.36 -2.63 2.00
CA ALA A 48 -13.19 -1.69 2.74
C ALA A 48 -12.44 -1.09 3.93
N ASN A 49 -11.82 -1.93 4.75
CA ASN A 49 -11.02 -1.49 5.90
C ASN A 49 -9.81 -0.64 5.49
N PHE A 50 -9.21 -0.91 4.32
CA PHE A 50 -8.11 -0.11 3.81
C PHE A 50 -8.58 1.28 3.36
N VAL A 51 -9.69 1.36 2.61
CA VAL A 51 -10.27 2.63 2.15
C VAL A 51 -10.66 3.51 3.34
N ASP A 52 -11.32 2.93 4.35
CA ASP A 52 -11.69 3.63 5.58
C ASP A 52 -10.46 4.23 6.29
N ARG A 53 -9.42 3.40 6.52
CA ARG A 53 -8.16 3.88 7.13
C ARG A 53 -7.46 4.95 6.30
N ALA A 54 -7.45 4.81 4.97
CA ALA A 54 -6.86 5.81 4.09
C ALA A 54 -7.59 7.15 4.27
N ASN A 55 -8.92 7.14 4.19
CA ASN A 55 -9.75 8.34 4.38
C ASN A 55 -9.59 8.98 5.76
N SER A 56 -9.25 8.21 6.81
CA SER A 56 -8.95 8.77 8.13
C SER A 56 -7.50 9.27 8.30
N THR A 57 -6.59 8.90 7.39
CA THR A 57 -5.15 9.20 7.53
C THR A 57 -4.79 10.56 6.95
N PHE A 58 -5.27 10.89 5.75
CA PHE A 58 -4.97 12.15 5.08
C PHE A 58 -6.23 12.85 4.61
N THR A 59 -6.26 14.17 4.78
CA THR A 59 -7.41 15.00 4.39
C THR A 59 -7.63 15.05 2.88
N LYS A 60 -6.58 14.83 2.07
CA LYS A 60 -6.64 14.93 0.61
C LYS A 60 -5.71 13.95 -0.08
N TYR A 61 -6.24 13.31 -1.11
CA TYR A 61 -5.53 12.50 -2.07
C TYR A 61 -5.68 13.09 -3.45
N LEU A 62 -4.60 13.07 -4.23
CA LEU A 62 -4.62 13.54 -5.62
C LEU A 62 -5.14 12.46 -6.56
N GLU A 63 -4.83 11.20 -6.23
CA GLU A 63 -5.11 10.06 -7.09
C GLU A 63 -5.18 8.76 -6.29
N VAL A 64 -5.94 7.80 -6.81
CA VAL A 64 -5.85 6.39 -6.46
C VAL A 64 -5.50 5.59 -7.71
N SER A 65 -4.50 4.71 -7.61
CA SER A 65 -4.14 3.78 -8.66
C SER A 65 -4.52 2.34 -8.25
N ILE A 66 -5.12 1.61 -9.18
CA ILE A 66 -5.49 0.20 -9.03
C ILE A 66 -4.79 -0.58 -10.15
N ASP A 67 -3.83 -1.43 -9.78
CA ASP A 67 -3.06 -2.22 -10.74
C ASP A 67 -3.29 -3.71 -10.55
N GLY A 68 -3.85 -4.37 -11.56
CA GLY A 68 -4.08 -5.81 -11.58
C GLY A 68 -2.90 -6.57 -12.17
N GLY A 69 -2.49 -7.65 -11.50
CA GLY A 69 -1.44 -8.54 -11.95
C GLY A 69 -1.93 -9.96 -12.23
N ALA A 70 -1.33 -10.60 -13.22
CA ALA A 70 -1.38 -12.05 -13.40
C ALA A 70 -0.03 -12.62 -13.86
N THR A 71 0.30 -13.83 -13.40
CA THR A 71 1.50 -14.52 -13.87
C THR A 71 1.25 -15.32 -15.16
N VAL A 72 2.21 -15.28 -16.07
CA VAL A 72 2.19 -16.04 -17.34
C VAL A 72 2.72 -17.47 -17.13
N LYS A 73 3.71 -17.68 -16.25
CA LYS A 73 4.33 -19.01 -16.01
C LYS A 73 3.49 -19.91 -15.11
N THR A 74 2.24 -20.12 -15.49
CA THR A 74 1.37 -21.17 -14.94
C THR A 74 1.17 -22.25 -16.00
N PRO A 75 1.30 -23.56 -15.67
CA PRO A 75 1.04 -24.62 -16.64
C PRO A 75 -0.33 -24.46 -17.31
N GLY A 76 -0.36 -24.42 -18.64
CA GLY A 76 -1.60 -24.29 -19.41
C GLY A 76 -2.19 -22.89 -19.52
N ARG A 77 -1.51 -21.84 -19.00
CA ARG A 77 -1.94 -20.44 -19.17
C ARG A 77 -1.16 -19.74 -20.28
N THR A 78 -1.87 -19.12 -21.20
CA THR A 78 -1.34 -18.26 -22.26
C THR A 78 -1.15 -16.81 -21.79
N PRO A 79 -0.30 -16.01 -22.46
CA PRO A 79 -0.20 -14.58 -22.17
C PRO A 79 -1.54 -13.83 -22.27
N ASP A 80 -2.38 -14.19 -23.25
CA ASP A 80 -3.70 -13.58 -23.43
C ASP A 80 -4.64 -13.89 -22.27
N GLU A 81 -4.64 -15.13 -21.77
CA GLU A 81 -5.41 -15.49 -20.58
C GLU A 81 -4.92 -14.77 -19.32
N ALA A 82 -3.60 -14.63 -19.16
CA ALA A 82 -3.03 -13.84 -18.07
C ALA A 82 -3.46 -12.37 -18.16
N ALA A 83 -3.41 -11.77 -19.36
CA ALA A 83 -3.84 -10.39 -19.57
C ALA A 83 -5.32 -10.20 -19.23
N ARG A 84 -6.19 -11.10 -19.68
CA ARG A 84 -7.62 -11.08 -19.35
C ARG A 84 -7.87 -11.24 -17.85
N LEU A 85 -7.12 -12.10 -17.16
CA LEU A 85 -7.23 -12.25 -15.70
C LEU A 85 -6.80 -10.98 -14.97
N ALA A 86 -5.67 -10.38 -15.33
CA ALA A 86 -5.18 -9.14 -14.73
C ALA A 86 -6.20 -8.00 -14.90
N GLU A 87 -6.76 -7.86 -16.09
CA GLU A 87 -7.80 -6.87 -16.40
C GLU A 87 -9.08 -7.11 -15.59
N GLN A 88 -9.57 -8.36 -15.55
CA GLN A 88 -10.80 -8.69 -14.81
C GLN A 88 -10.66 -8.41 -13.32
N ARG A 89 -9.51 -8.73 -12.73
CA ARG A 89 -9.21 -8.45 -11.33
C ARG A 89 -9.18 -6.95 -11.05
N ALA A 90 -8.44 -6.19 -11.86
CA ALA A 90 -8.40 -4.73 -11.75
C ALA A 90 -9.80 -4.13 -11.84
N ARG A 91 -10.60 -4.53 -12.85
CA ARG A 91 -11.97 -4.05 -13.03
C ARG A 91 -12.89 -4.37 -11.85
N LYS A 92 -12.86 -5.59 -11.33
CA LYS A 92 -13.69 -6.00 -10.18
C LYS A 92 -13.30 -5.23 -8.91
N VAL A 93 -12.01 -5.05 -8.66
CA VAL A 93 -11.53 -4.25 -7.52
C VAL A 93 -11.89 -2.78 -7.69
N THR A 94 -11.78 -2.22 -8.89
CA THR A 94 -12.22 -0.85 -9.19
C THR A 94 -13.72 -0.67 -8.93
N GLN A 95 -14.56 -1.64 -9.31
CA GLN A 95 -15.98 -1.61 -9.01
C GLN A 95 -16.27 -1.66 -7.50
N ALA A 96 -15.61 -2.55 -6.77
CA ALA A 96 -15.75 -2.65 -5.31
C ALA A 96 -15.24 -1.38 -4.61
N TYR A 97 -14.09 -0.85 -5.02
CA TYR A 97 -13.52 0.39 -4.50
C TYR A 97 -14.50 1.56 -4.61
N ARG A 98 -15.16 1.73 -5.77
CA ARG A 98 -16.15 2.80 -5.98
C ARG A 98 -17.35 2.71 -5.05
N GLN A 99 -17.67 1.51 -4.53
CA GLN A 99 -18.73 1.36 -3.53
C GLN A 99 -18.30 1.82 -2.13
N PHE A 100 -17.00 1.75 -1.82
CA PHE A 100 -16.45 2.14 -0.52
C PHE A 100 -15.96 3.58 -0.48
N GLN A 101 -15.67 4.19 -1.64
CA GLN A 101 -15.16 5.55 -1.72
C GLN A 101 -16.29 6.56 -1.98
N PRO A 102 -16.73 7.33 -0.97
CA PRO A 102 -17.81 8.31 -1.15
C PRO A 102 -17.40 9.54 -1.98
N ASN A 103 -16.11 9.87 -2.02
CA ASN A 103 -15.61 11.08 -2.68
C ASN A 103 -15.03 10.76 -4.05
N GLU A 104 -15.27 11.64 -5.01
CA GLU A 104 -14.62 11.55 -6.31
C GLU A 104 -13.15 11.93 -6.18
N ILE A 105 -12.27 10.95 -6.40
CA ILE A 105 -10.81 11.10 -6.48
C ILE A 105 -10.41 10.57 -7.85
N LYS A 106 -9.43 11.22 -8.51
CA LYS A 106 -8.88 10.72 -9.77
C LYS A 106 -8.50 9.25 -9.58
N LEU A 107 -9.02 8.39 -10.46
CA LEU A 107 -8.85 6.94 -10.38
C LEU A 107 -8.22 6.42 -11.65
N GLU A 108 -7.01 5.88 -11.52
CA GLU A 108 -6.34 5.15 -12.60
C GLU A 108 -6.48 3.65 -12.37
N THR A 109 -6.81 2.91 -13.42
CA THR A 109 -6.89 1.45 -13.39
C THR A 109 -6.05 0.88 -14.50
N THR A 110 -5.05 0.09 -14.13
CA THR A 110 -4.13 -0.58 -15.05
C THR A 110 -4.15 -2.09 -14.83
N SER A 111 -3.59 -2.82 -15.79
CA SER A 111 -3.39 -4.25 -15.66
C SER A 111 -2.12 -4.66 -16.40
N ASN A 112 -1.34 -5.54 -15.77
CA ASN A 112 -0.06 -5.99 -16.27
C ASN A 112 0.08 -7.52 -16.13
N ILE A 113 0.80 -8.11 -17.08
CA ILE A 113 1.22 -9.52 -17.00
C ILE A 113 2.67 -9.61 -16.53
N TYR A 114 3.01 -10.68 -15.82
CA TYR A 114 4.35 -10.90 -15.31
C TYR A 114 4.88 -12.25 -15.76
N GLU A 115 6.07 -12.25 -16.36
CA GLU A 115 6.72 -13.47 -16.87
C GLU A 115 7.19 -14.41 -15.75
N ASP A 116 7.54 -13.89 -14.59
CA ASP A 116 7.89 -14.69 -13.42
C ASP A 116 6.75 -14.61 -12.39
N ASN A 117 6.78 -15.47 -11.37
CA ASN A 117 5.94 -15.37 -10.17
C ASN A 117 6.71 -14.72 -8.98
N ARG A 118 7.94 -14.26 -9.21
CA ARG A 118 8.86 -13.78 -8.16
C ARG A 118 8.77 -12.27 -7.94
N MET A 119 7.72 -11.80 -7.27
CA MET A 119 7.82 -10.51 -6.56
C MET A 119 8.22 -10.67 -5.09
N SER A 120 8.06 -11.86 -4.51
CA SER A 120 8.79 -12.38 -3.34
C SER A 120 8.41 -13.86 -3.18
N ARG A 121 9.11 -14.62 -2.31
CA ARG A 121 8.72 -16.01 -1.99
C ARG A 121 7.29 -16.16 -1.45
N GLU A 122 6.68 -15.07 -0.99
CA GLU A 122 5.39 -15.05 -0.27
C GLU A 122 4.27 -14.33 -1.04
N ALA A 123 4.60 -13.52 -2.05
CA ALA A 123 3.62 -12.76 -2.83
C ALA A 123 3.72 -13.09 -4.32
N GLY A 124 2.80 -13.94 -4.79
CA GLY A 124 2.70 -14.30 -6.20
C GLY A 124 2.12 -13.17 -7.06
N ASN A 125 2.31 -13.27 -8.38
CA ASN A 125 1.92 -12.24 -9.35
C ASN A 125 0.43 -12.28 -9.76
N ASP A 126 -0.39 -13.05 -9.05
CA ASP A 126 -1.85 -13.01 -9.10
C ASP A 126 -2.40 -12.08 -8.01
N PHE A 127 -2.55 -10.79 -8.33
CA PHE A 127 -2.89 -9.77 -7.32
C PHE A 127 -3.66 -8.58 -7.90
N VAL A 128 -4.13 -7.71 -7.01
CA VAL A 128 -4.40 -6.30 -7.29
C VAL A 128 -3.74 -5.45 -6.21
N VAL A 129 -3.04 -4.40 -6.61
CA VAL A 129 -2.53 -3.36 -5.73
C VAL A 129 -3.49 -2.17 -5.80
N VAL A 130 -3.89 -1.66 -4.64
CA VAL A 130 -4.62 -0.39 -4.53
C VAL A 130 -3.73 0.57 -3.77
N GLN A 131 -3.37 1.68 -4.40
CA GLN A 131 -2.49 2.69 -3.84
C GLN A 131 -3.16 4.04 -3.88
N PHE A 132 -3.10 4.75 -2.76
CA PHE A 132 -3.53 6.13 -2.67
C PHE A 132 -2.30 7.05 -2.71
N HIS A 133 -2.43 8.19 -3.38
CA HIS A 133 -1.37 9.19 -3.52
C HIS A 133 -1.77 10.48 -2.79
N PRO A 134 -1.36 10.67 -1.53
CA PRO A 134 -1.64 11.89 -0.78
C PRO A 134 -1.08 13.13 -1.45
N ASP A 135 -1.68 14.28 -1.15
CA ASP A 135 -1.11 15.59 -1.48
C ASP A 135 0.07 15.90 -0.52
N TYR A 136 1.20 15.21 -0.73
CA TYR A 136 2.37 15.33 0.15
C TYR A 136 3.02 16.71 0.14
N GLU A 137 2.87 17.45 -0.96
CA GLU A 137 3.38 18.82 -1.05
C GLU A 137 2.62 19.74 -0.08
N ALA A 138 1.31 19.55 0.08
CA ALA A 138 0.54 20.24 1.10
C ALA A 138 0.95 19.85 2.54
N LEU A 139 1.42 18.62 2.74
CA LEU A 139 1.78 18.07 4.07
C LEU A 139 3.22 18.38 4.51
N LYS A 140 4.09 18.85 3.60
CA LYS A 140 5.50 19.21 3.88
C LYS A 140 6.30 18.11 4.60
N LEU A 141 5.97 16.84 4.33
CA LEU A 141 6.65 15.70 4.96
C LEU A 141 7.93 15.32 4.19
N PRO A 142 9.03 14.95 4.87
CA PRO A 142 10.24 14.42 4.22
C PRO A 142 9.99 13.02 3.63
N ASP A 143 10.74 12.57 2.62
CA ASP A 143 10.57 11.23 2.04
C ASP A 143 10.96 10.11 3.05
N CYS A 144 10.21 9.00 3.03
CA CYS A 144 10.48 7.78 3.80
C CYS A 144 11.51 6.87 3.12
N SER A 145 11.81 7.11 1.84
CA SER A 145 12.70 6.25 1.07
C SER A 145 14.10 6.23 1.68
N PRO A 146 14.73 5.06 1.88
CA PRO A 146 16.09 5.01 2.39
C PRO A 146 16.99 5.82 1.47
N VAL A 147 17.68 6.81 2.03
CA VAL A 147 18.71 7.56 1.30
C VAL A 147 19.72 6.53 0.77
N PRO A 148 20.06 6.54 -0.53
CA PRO A 148 21.05 5.62 -1.08
C PRO A 148 22.33 5.69 -0.25
N ILE A 149 22.77 4.54 0.27
CA ILE A 149 24.05 4.46 1.00
C ILE A 149 25.15 4.86 0.00
N PRO A 150 25.97 5.88 0.30
CA PRO A 150 27.07 6.27 -0.58
C PRO A 150 27.93 5.05 -0.90
N GLY A 151 28.05 4.69 -2.18
CA GLY A 151 28.82 3.53 -2.66
C GLY A 151 28.00 2.28 -2.99
N PHE A 152 26.71 2.20 -2.65
CA PHE A 152 25.83 1.14 -3.15
C PHE A 152 25.17 1.56 -4.46
N LYS A 153 25.61 0.97 -5.58
CA LYS A 153 24.88 1.02 -6.86
C LYS A 153 23.94 -0.18 -6.94
N ARG A 154 22.68 0.05 -7.32
CA ARG A 154 21.76 -1.00 -7.73
C ARG A 154 22.19 -1.59 -9.06
#